data_AF-A0A9D6QDD2-F1
#
_entry.id   AF-A0A9D6QDD2-F1
#
_cell.length_a   1.000
_cell.length_b   1.000
_cell.length_c   1.000
_cell.angle_alpha   90.00
_cell.angle_beta   90.00
_cell.angle_gamma   90.00
#
_symmetry.space_group_name_H-M   'P 1'
#
loop_
_entity.id
_entity.type
_entity.pdbx_description
1 polymer ?
#
loop_
_entity_poly.entity_id
_entity_poly.type
_entity_poly.pdbx_seq_one_letter_code
_entity_poly.pdbx_strand_id
1 'polypeptide(L)'
;MPILLLLAVAMVVAIIARRLKLPYTVGLVLVGLAIALARVDTGAALTHDFIYYVILPPLLFEAALALQWRELRADAGVLFTLATLGTLIAAFVVAFGAATIMHWPLPVAFVFGALIAATDPVAVIAMFKDNGVKGR
;
A
#
# COMPACT_ATOMS: atom_id res chain seq x y z
N MET A 1 16.26 0.09 -19.85
CA MET A 1 15.56 1.23 -20.49
C MET A 1 14.06 1.30 -20.17
N PRO A 2 13.25 0.23 -20.28
CA PRO A 2 11.79 0.35 -20.07
C PRO A 2 11.38 0.70 -18.62
N ILE A 3 12.10 0.17 -17.62
CA ILE A 3 11.88 0.50 -16.20
C ILE A 3 12.15 1.99 -15.90
N LEU A 4 13.15 2.60 -16.56
CA LEU A 4 13.45 4.02 -16.39
C LEU A 4 12.33 4.90 -16.95
N LEU A 5 11.69 4.48 -18.04
CA LEU A 5 10.56 5.20 -18.63
C LEU A 5 9.33 5.11 -17.72
N LEU A 6 9.04 3.94 -17.16
CA LEU A 6 8.00 3.80 -16.13
C LEU A 6 8.30 4.65 -14.88
N LEU A 7 9.55 4.69 -14.44
CA LEU A 7 9.94 5.51 -13.29
C LEU A 7 9.80 7.01 -13.61
N ALA A 8 10.14 7.44 -14.83
CA ALA A 8 9.95 8.81 -15.28
C ALA A 8 8.46 9.18 -15.32
N VAL A 9 7.60 8.31 -15.86
CA VAL A 9 6.15 8.50 -15.84
C VAL A 9 5.64 8.59 -14.40
N ALA A 10 6.05 7.66 -13.53
CA ALA A 10 5.69 7.68 -12.11
C ALA A 10 6.11 9.00 -11.43
N MET A 11 7.30 9.51 -11.74
CA MET A 11 7.80 10.78 -11.22
C MET A 11 6.95 11.97 -11.69
N VAL A 12 6.62 12.02 -12.98
CA VAL A 12 5.75 13.05 -13.56
C VAL A 12 4.36 13.00 -12.92
N VAL A 13 3.77 11.81 -12.80
CA VAL A 13 2.47 11.60 -12.15
C VAL A 13 2.51 12.06 -10.70
N ALA A 14 3.56 11.72 -9.94
CA ALA A 14 3.71 12.15 -8.55
C ALA A 14 3.83 13.67 -8.43
N ILE A 15 4.51 14.34 -9.35
CA ILE A 15 4.61 15.81 -9.38
C ILE A 15 3.24 16.43 -9.69
N ILE A 16 2.52 15.93 -10.69
CA ILE A 16 1.20 16.43 -11.08
C ILE A 16 0.18 16.18 -9.96
N ALA A 17 0.16 14.99 -9.37
CA ALA A 17 -0.73 14.65 -8.26
C ALA A 17 -0.52 15.59 -7.07
N ARG A 18 0.74 15.87 -6.71
CA ARG A 18 1.07 16.86 -5.67
C ARG A 18 0.59 18.27 -6.01
N ARG A 19 0.72 18.70 -7.27
CA ARG A 19 0.23 20.01 -7.73
C ARG A 19 -1.29 20.12 -7.64
N LEU A 20 -2.00 19.02 -7.87
CA LEU A 20 -3.45 18.91 -7.75
C LEU A 20 -3.93 18.63 -6.32
N LYS A 21 -3.03 18.56 -5.33
CA LYS A 21 -3.32 18.19 -3.94
C LYS A 21 -4.03 16.83 -3.79
N LEU A 22 -3.73 15.90 -4.70
CA LEU A 22 -4.24 14.53 -4.64
C LEU A 22 -3.15 13.58 -4.11
N PRO A 23 -3.53 12.54 -3.33
CA PRO A 23 -2.59 11.51 -2.93
C PRO A 23 -1.94 10.88 -4.16
N TYR A 24 -0.61 10.83 -4.18
CA TYR A 24 0.14 10.34 -5.33
C TYR A 24 -0.21 8.88 -5.67
N THR A 25 -0.56 8.06 -4.66
CA THR A 25 -1.00 6.68 -4.83
C THR A 25 -2.21 6.56 -5.75
N VAL A 26 -3.20 7.44 -5.60
CA VAL A 26 -4.39 7.48 -6.47
C VAL A 26 -3.99 7.80 -7.91
N GLY A 27 -3.10 8.78 -8.10
CA GLY A 27 -2.59 9.15 -9.42
C GLY A 27 -1.85 7.99 -10.10
N LEU A 28 -0.98 7.30 -9.37
CA LEU A 28 -0.25 6.15 -9.91
C LEU A 28 -1.20 5.00 -10.32
N VAL A 29 -2.22 4.70 -9.52
CA VAL A 29 -3.20 3.65 -9.85
C VAL A 29 -3.98 4.01 -11.11
N LEU A 30 -4.45 5.26 -11.24
CA LEU A 30 -5.20 5.69 -12.41
C LEU A 30 -4.37 5.65 -13.69
N VAL A 31 -3.11 6.10 -13.65
CA VAL A 31 -2.21 6.03 -14.81
C VAL A 31 -1.85 4.59 -15.14
N GLY A 32 -1.55 3.76 -14.14
CA GLY A 32 -1.31 2.33 -14.34
C GLY A 32 -2.50 1.63 -14.99
N LEU A 33 -3.72 1.94 -14.55
CA LEU A 33 -4.96 1.44 -15.14
C LEU A 33 -5.13 1.90 -16.59
N ALA A 34 -4.87 3.18 -16.88
CA ALA A 34 -4.95 3.73 -18.23
C ALA A 34 -3.96 3.05 -19.19
N ILE A 35 -2.71 2.84 -18.74
CA ILE A 35 -1.68 2.12 -19.50
C ILE A 35 -2.11 0.67 -19.76
N ALA A 36 -2.66 -0.01 -18.73
CA ALA A 36 -3.13 -1.39 -18.85
C ALA A 36 -4.31 -1.52 -19.83
N LEU A 37 -5.27 -0.60 -19.79
CA LEU A 37 -6.42 -0.56 -20.71
C LEU A 37 -6.00 -0.23 -22.13
N ALA A 38 -5.01 0.65 -22.30
CA ALA A 38 -4.43 0.98 -23.60
C ALA A 38 -3.57 -0.15 -24.20
N ARG A 39 -3.34 -1.25 -23.47
CA ARG A 39 -2.51 -2.40 -23.85
C ARG A 39 -1.13 -1.97 -24.36
N VAL A 40 -0.57 -0.93 -23.78
CA VAL A 40 0.77 -0.45 -24.14
C VAL A 40 1.78 -1.50 -23.67
N ASP A 41 2.52 -2.07 -24.60
CA ASP A 41 3.65 -2.91 -24.24
C ASP A 41 4.75 -2.03 -23.67
N THR A 42 4.86 -2.07 -22.34
CA THR A 42 5.85 -1.27 -21.61
C THR A 42 7.24 -1.88 -21.72
N GLY A 43 7.39 -3.12 -22.22
CA GLY A 43 8.65 -3.86 -22.29
C GLY A 43 9.33 -4.07 -20.93
N ALA A 44 8.67 -3.66 -19.83
CA ALA A 44 9.19 -3.72 -18.48
C ALA A 44 8.70 -5.02 -17.84
N ALA A 45 9.63 -5.91 -17.50
CA ALA A 45 9.35 -7.12 -16.75
C ALA A 45 9.12 -6.79 -15.25
N LEU A 46 8.06 -6.03 -14.96
CA LEU A 46 7.60 -5.80 -13.58
C LEU A 46 6.77 -7.00 -13.13
N THR A 47 7.45 -8.12 -12.91
CA THR A 47 6.82 -9.36 -12.45
C THR A 47 6.57 -9.30 -10.94
N HIS A 48 5.56 -10.05 -10.48
CA HIS A 48 5.29 -10.23 -9.05
C HIS A 48 6.56 -10.59 -8.27
N ASP A 49 7.32 -11.58 -8.76
CA ASP A 49 8.55 -12.05 -8.11
C ASP A 49 9.61 -10.95 -7.98
N PHE A 50 9.72 -10.08 -8.99
CA PHE A 50 10.65 -8.95 -8.92
C PHE A 50 10.24 -7.96 -7.83
N ILE A 51 8.95 -7.64 -7.73
CA ILE A 51 8.45 -6.77 -6.67
C ILE A 51 8.68 -7.42 -5.30
N TYR A 52 8.34 -8.70 -5.16
CA TYR A 52 8.39 -9.42 -3.89
C TYR A 52 9.82 -9.67 -3.38
N TYR A 53 10.76 -10.03 -4.27
CA TYR A 53 12.11 -10.40 -3.88
C TYR A 53 13.13 -9.26 -3.99
N VAL A 54 12.89 -8.25 -4.83
CA VAL A 54 13.87 -7.17 -5.08
C VAL A 54 13.41 -5.84 -4.49
N ILE A 55 12.14 -5.47 -4.64
CA ILE A 55 11.62 -4.17 -4.21
C ILE A 55 11.17 -4.18 -2.75
N LEU A 56 10.42 -5.19 -2.33
CA LEU A 56 9.80 -5.25 -1.01
C LEU A 56 10.82 -5.36 0.15
N PRO A 57 11.89 -6.16 0.08
CA PRO A 57 12.86 -6.26 1.18
C PRO A 57 13.56 -4.94 1.54
N PRO A 58 14.14 -4.17 0.60
CA PRO A 58 14.77 -2.89 0.94
C PRO A 58 13.77 -1.85 1.45
N LEU A 59 12.53 -1.84 0.95
CA LEU A 59 11.46 -0.96 1.44
C LEU A 59 11.10 -1.26 2.90
N LEU A 60 10.92 -2.54 3.25
CA LEU A 60 10.66 -2.94 4.64
C LEU A 60 11.86 -2.65 5.54
N PHE A 61 13.08 -2.83 5.04
CA PHE A 61 14.29 -2.53 5.78
C PHE A 61 14.44 -1.05 6.07
N GLU A 62 14.21 -0.18 5.08
CA GLU A 62 14.20 1.28 5.28
C GLU A 62 13.14 1.70 6.30
N ALA A 63 11.93 1.17 6.19
CA ALA A 63 10.84 1.46 7.12
C ALA A 63 11.19 1.02 8.55
N ALA A 64 11.84 -0.14 8.71
CA ALA A 64 12.31 -0.62 10.00
C ALA A 64 13.43 0.25 10.59
N LEU A 65 14.34 0.76 9.76
CA LEU A 65 15.41 1.68 10.18
C LEU A 65 14.87 3.06 10.59
N ALA A 66 13.80 3.53 9.95
CA ALA A 66 13.15 4.80 10.30
C ALA A 66 12.40 4.75 11.64
N LEU A 67 12.15 3.56 12.19
CA LEU A 67 11.40 3.38 13.42
C LEU A 67 12.22 3.80 14.65
N GLN A 68 11.65 4.68 15.49
CA GLN A 68 12.30 5.07 16.73
C GLN A 68 12.11 4.00 17.81
N TRP A 69 13.20 3.32 18.19
CA TRP A 69 13.15 2.22 19.16
C TRP A 69 12.54 2.61 20.51
N ARG A 70 12.77 3.85 20.97
CA ARG A 70 12.25 4.33 22.27
C ARG A 70 10.72 4.48 22.24
N GLU A 71 10.17 5.04 21.16
CA GLU A 71 8.74 5.20 20.95
C GLU A 71 8.06 3.84 20.76
N LEU A 72 8.67 2.96 19.96
CA LEU A 72 8.21 1.60 19.77
C LEU A 72 8.05 0.84 21.10
N ARG A 73 9.02 0.97 22.00
CA ARG A 73 8.98 0.31 23.32
C ARG A 73 7.93 0.91 24.24
N ALA A 74 7.72 2.22 24.19
CA ALA A 74 6.71 2.91 25.00
C ALA A 74 5.30 2.47 24.60
N ASP A 75 5.04 2.32 23.31
CA ASP A 75 3.72 2.00 22.75
C ASP A 75 3.56 0.53 22.32
N ALA A 76 4.50 -0.35 22.70
CA ALA A 76 4.57 -1.73 22.22
C ALA A 76 3.26 -2.49 22.43
N GLY A 77 2.60 -2.34 23.58
CA GLY A 77 1.33 -3.04 23.87
C GLY A 77 0.21 -2.66 22.90
N VAL A 78 0.07 -1.37 22.58
CA VAL A 78 -0.92 -0.87 21.62
C VAL A 78 -0.55 -1.33 20.21
N LEU A 79 0.72 -1.22 19.83
CA LEU A 79 1.18 -1.62 18.51
C LEU A 79 0.97 -3.12 18.26
N PHE A 80 1.37 -3.98 19.19
CA PHE A 80 1.18 -5.42 19.06
C PHE A 80 -0.30 -5.77 18.95
N THR A 81 -1.16 -5.12 19.73
CA THR A 81 -2.61 -5.35 19.69
C THR A 81 -3.20 -4.95 18.35
N LEU A 82 -2.84 -3.78 17.81
CA LEU A 82 -3.31 -3.32 16.51
C LEU A 82 -2.77 -4.18 15.35
N ALA A 83 -1.49 -4.52 15.40
CA ALA A 83 -0.81 -5.30 14.36
C ALA A 83 -1.21 -6.78 14.33
N THR A 84 -1.84 -7.31 15.39
CA THR A 84 -2.30 -8.70 15.46
C THR A 84 -3.83 -8.80 15.54
N LEU A 85 -4.42 -8.45 16.68
CA LEU A 85 -5.86 -8.53 16.89
C LEU A 85 -6.61 -7.56 15.99
N GLY A 86 -6.13 -6.32 15.85
CA GLY A 86 -6.77 -5.31 14.99
C GLY A 86 -6.83 -5.74 13.53
N THR A 87 -5.71 -6.20 12.97
CA THR A 87 -5.61 -6.74 11.60
C THR A 87 -6.41 -8.02 11.41
N LEU A 88 -6.41 -8.95 12.36
CA LEU A 88 -7.24 -10.15 12.28
C LEU A 88 -8.72 -9.77 12.25
N ILE A 89 -9.18 -8.94 13.19
CA ILE A 89 -10.57 -8.48 13.22
C ILE A 89 -10.95 -7.80 11.90
N ALA A 90 -10.09 -6.90 11.38
CA ALA A 90 -10.33 -6.26 10.09
C ALA A 90 -10.46 -7.28 8.95
N ALA A 91 -9.56 -8.27 8.88
CA ALA A 91 -9.61 -9.32 7.86
C ALA A 91 -10.89 -10.16 7.96
N PHE A 92 -11.29 -10.57 9.17
CA PHE A 92 -12.51 -11.34 9.38
C PHE A 92 -13.76 -10.53 9.03
N VAL A 93 -13.84 -9.26 9.47
CA VAL A 93 -15.00 -8.39 9.18
C VAL A 93 -15.16 -8.21 7.67
N VAL A 94 -14.06 -7.94 6.95
CA VAL A 94 -14.10 -7.79 5.49
C VAL A 94 -14.44 -9.12 4.81
N ALA A 95 -13.85 -10.24 5.25
CA ALA A 95 -14.10 -11.56 4.67
C ALA A 95 -15.57 -11.99 4.86
N PHE A 96 -16.11 -11.88 6.07
CA PHE A 96 -17.51 -12.21 6.33
C PHE A 96 -18.46 -11.24 5.62
N GLY A 97 -18.11 -9.95 5.54
CA GLY A 97 -18.84 -8.99 4.72
C GLY A 97 -18.89 -9.39 3.25
N ALA A 98 -17.78 -9.78 2.65
CA ALA A 98 -17.72 -10.25 1.26
C ALA A 98 -18.49 -11.57 1.05
N ALA A 99 -18.40 -12.51 2.00
CA ALA A 99 -19.12 -13.77 1.94
C ALA A 99 -20.64 -13.58 2.05
N THR A 100 -21.11 -12.65 2.89
CA THR A 100 -22.55 -12.45 3.16
C THR A 100 -23.21 -11.48 2.19
N ILE A 101 -22.56 -10.35 1.88
CA ILE A 101 -23.13 -9.30 1.02
C ILE A 101 -22.92 -9.66 -0.45
N MET A 102 -21.71 -10.08 -0.81
CA MET A 102 -21.36 -10.37 -2.21
C MET A 102 -21.51 -11.86 -2.56
N HIS A 103 -21.89 -12.71 -1.59
CA HIS A 103 -22.12 -14.14 -1.78
C HIS A 103 -20.87 -14.88 -2.31
N TRP A 104 -19.68 -14.39 -1.95
CA TRP A 104 -18.42 -15.00 -2.38
C TRP A 104 -18.14 -16.30 -1.61
N PRO A 105 -17.50 -17.30 -2.25
CA PRO A 105 -17.00 -18.48 -1.54
C PRO A 105 -16.08 -18.08 -0.40
N LEU A 106 -16.24 -18.72 0.77
CA LEU A 106 -15.45 -18.43 1.97
C LEU A 106 -13.94 -18.34 1.70
N PRO A 107 -13.30 -19.29 0.98
CA PRO A 107 -11.86 -19.22 0.75
C PRO A 107 -11.42 -17.93 0.02
N VAL A 108 -12.19 -17.50 -0.99
CA VAL A 108 -11.90 -16.27 -1.75
C VAL A 108 -12.13 -15.03 -0.90
N ALA A 109 -13.22 -15.03 -0.12
CA ALA A 109 -13.54 -13.94 0.78
C ALA A 109 -12.48 -13.74 1.88
N PHE A 110 -11.93 -14.84 2.42
CA PHE A 110 -10.84 -14.80 3.38
C PHE A 110 -9.53 -14.27 2.79
N VAL A 111 -9.17 -14.69 1.57
CA VAL A 111 -8.01 -14.13 0.86
C VAL A 111 -8.21 -12.63 0.61
N PHE A 112 -9.40 -12.22 0.19
CA PHE A 112 -9.72 -10.80 0.00
C PHE A 112 -9.64 -10.01 1.32
N GLY A 113 -10.21 -10.53 2.41
CA GLY A 113 -10.12 -9.92 3.72
C GLY A 113 -8.67 -9.73 4.19
N ALA A 114 -7.82 -10.75 3.99
CA ALA A 114 -6.39 -10.65 4.31
C ALA A 114 -5.66 -9.60 3.45
N LEU A 115 -5.97 -9.52 2.15
CA LEU A 115 -5.39 -8.52 1.25
C LEU A 115 -5.77 -7.08 1.65
N ILE A 116 -7.02 -6.85 2.04
CA ILE A 116 -7.51 -5.51 2.43
C ILE A 116 -7.06 -5.11 3.84
N ALA A 117 -6.87 -6.07 4.74
CA ALA A 117 -6.42 -5.80 6.11
C ALA A 117 -4.95 -5.35 6.19
N ALA A 118 -4.14 -5.66 5.18
CA ALA A 118 -2.76 -5.19 5.10
C ALA A 118 -2.72 -3.66 4.95
N THR A 119 -2.25 -2.96 5.98
CA THR A 119 -2.17 -1.49 5.99
C THR A 119 -0.77 -1.01 5.58
N ASP A 120 -0.70 0.06 4.79
CA ASP A 120 0.55 0.71 4.41
C ASP A 120 0.77 1.99 5.26
N PRO A 121 1.72 1.98 6.22
CA PRO A 121 2.00 3.15 7.02
C PRO A 121 2.56 4.32 6.19
N VAL A 122 3.25 4.05 5.08
CA VAL A 122 3.85 5.10 4.23
C VAL A 122 2.76 5.98 3.62
N ALA A 123 1.70 5.37 3.10
CA ALA A 123 0.57 6.09 2.54
C ALA A 123 -0.15 6.98 3.59
N VAL A 124 -0.32 6.47 4.82
CA VAL A 124 -0.97 7.22 5.90
C VAL A 124 -0.10 8.38 6.38
N ILE A 125 1.20 8.16 6.58
CA ILE A 125 2.15 9.20 7.00
C ILE A 125 2.23 10.31 5.95
N ALA A 126 2.28 9.95 4.66
CA ALA A 126 2.27 10.93 3.57
C ALA A 126 0.98 11.79 3.61
N MET A 127 -0.17 11.16 3.81
CA MET A 127 -1.46 11.86 3.89
C MET A 127 -1.53 12.78 5.11
N PHE A 128 -1.01 12.36 6.27
CA PHE A 128 -0.95 13.21 7.46
C PHE A 128 -0.04 14.42 7.27
N LYS A 129 1.11 14.24 6.62
CA LYS A 129 2.03 15.34 6.30
C LYS A 129 1.40 16.36 5.34
N ASP A 130 0.68 15.89 4.32
CA ASP A 130 0.00 16.75 3.35
C ASP A 130 -1.15 17.55 4.00
N ASN A 131 -1.78 17.01 5.04
CA ASN A 131 -2.86 17.67 5.78
C ASN A 131 -2.39 18.41 7.05
N GLY A 132 -1.08 18.51 7.28
CA GLY A 132 -0.53 19.27 8.41
C GLY A 132 -0.85 18.67 9.80
N VAL A 133 -1.22 17.39 9.86
CA VAL A 133 -1.52 16.70 11.11
C VAL A 133 -0.19 16.40 11.83
N LYS A 134 -0.05 16.89 13.06
CA LYS A 134 1.12 16.60 13.90
C LYS A 134 0.82 15.41 14.82
N GLY A 135 1.76 14.46 14.86
CA GLY A 135 1.72 13.34 15.80
C GLY A 135 1.88 13.80 17.25
N ARG A 136 1.58 12.90 18.18
CA ARG A 136 1.89 13.06 19.60
C ARG A 136 3.40 13.00 19.83
#